data_AF-A0A5S4G2K0-F1
#
_entry.id   AF-A0A5S4G2K0-F1
#
_cell.length_a   1.000
_cell.length_b   1.000
_cell.length_c   1.000
_cell.angle_alpha   90.00
_cell.angle_beta   90.00
_cell.angle_gamma   90.00
#
_symmetry.space_group_name_H-M   'P 1'
#
loop_
_entity.id
_entity.type
_entity.pdbx_description
1 polymer ?
#
loop_
_entity_poly.entity_id
_entity_poly.type
_entity_poly.pdbx_seq_one_letter_code
_entity_poly.pdbx_strand_id
1 'polypeptide(L)'
;TTTAAPPAAPKVTAEQAIQIAQKQVPGAWVSELDHDSRGQQADTWELELVKGTERHEVDVDATSGKVTKSEKEQADKDDDGSDD
;
A
#
# COMPACT_ATOMS: atom_id res chain seq x y z
N THR A 1 10.25 -22.74 29.06
CA THR A 1 10.47 -21.28 29.02
C THR A 1 10.58 -20.88 27.57
N THR A 2 9.51 -20.36 26.96
CA THR A 2 9.54 -19.93 25.56
C THR A 2 9.91 -18.45 25.54
N THR A 3 11.14 -18.16 25.12
CA THR A 3 11.64 -16.80 24.95
C THR A 3 10.94 -16.18 23.74
N ALA A 4 9.96 -15.30 24.00
CA ALA A 4 9.38 -14.44 22.98
C ALA A 4 10.44 -13.41 22.53
N ALA A 5 10.73 -13.39 21.23
CA ALA A 5 11.57 -12.37 20.62
C ALA A 5 10.93 -10.97 20.79
N PRO A 6 11.72 -9.89 20.93
CA PRO A 6 11.17 -8.54 21.05
C PRO A 6 10.31 -8.18 19.82
N PRO A 7 9.29 -7.32 19.95
CA PRO A 7 8.52 -6.85 18.81
C PRO A 7 9.51 -6.19 17.83
N ALA A 8 9.68 -6.80 16.67
CA ALA A 8 10.63 -6.30 15.68
C ALA A 8 10.09 -4.97 15.16
N ALA A 9 10.89 -3.91 15.29
CA ALA A 9 10.61 -2.64 14.61
C ALA A 9 10.43 -2.90 13.10
N PRO A 10 9.60 -2.09 12.40
CA PRO A 10 9.40 -2.24 10.96
C PRO A 10 10.76 -2.17 10.25
N LYS A 11 11.08 -3.22 9.50
CA LYS A 11 12.36 -3.34 8.76
C LYS A 11 12.34 -2.48 7.50
N VAL A 12 11.16 -2.27 6.95
CA VAL A 12 10.91 -1.39 5.81
C VAL A 12 10.55 -0.02 6.37
N THR A 13 11.33 0.99 5.99
CA THR A 13 11.00 2.38 6.32
C THR A 13 9.98 2.94 5.32
N ALA A 14 9.31 4.03 5.69
CA ALA A 14 8.43 4.77 4.78
C ALA A 14 9.11 5.07 3.44
N GLU A 15 10.38 5.52 3.44
CA GLU A 15 11.14 5.78 2.21
C GLU A 15 11.34 4.52 1.35
N GLN A 16 11.60 3.36 1.97
CA GLN A 16 11.70 2.10 1.22
C GLN A 16 10.36 1.71 0.61
N ALA A 17 9.27 1.86 1.37
CA ALA A 17 7.92 1.58 0.89
C ALA A 17 7.54 2.49 -0.30
N ILE A 18 7.86 3.79 -0.23
CA ILE A 18 7.71 4.75 -1.32
C ILE A 18 8.47 4.28 -2.57
N GLN A 19 9.73 3.88 -2.42
CA GLN A 19 10.54 3.40 -3.53
C GLN A 19 9.96 2.13 -4.16
N ILE A 20 9.42 1.21 -3.36
CA ILE A 20 8.76 -0.01 -3.83
C ILE A 20 7.49 0.34 -4.61
N ALA A 21 6.63 1.21 -4.05
CA ALA A 21 5.39 1.60 -4.69
C ALA A 21 5.60 2.40 -5.99
N GLN A 22 6.57 3.32 -6.01
CA GLN A 22 6.93 4.06 -7.24
C GLN A 22 7.49 3.15 -8.34
N LYS A 23 8.18 2.06 -7.98
CA LYS A 23 8.62 1.04 -8.95
C LYS A 23 7.43 0.26 -9.51
N GLN A 24 6.40 0.04 -8.69
CA GLN A 24 5.18 -0.64 -9.11
C GLN A 24 4.35 0.22 -10.07
N VAL A 25 4.30 1.53 -9.83
CA VAL A 25 3.56 2.49 -10.66
C VAL A 25 4.50 3.58 -11.18
N PRO A 26 5.31 3.29 -12.23
CA PRO A 26 6.27 4.25 -12.75
C PRO A 26 5.58 5.51 -13.29
N GLY A 27 6.07 6.66 -12.84
CA GLY A 27 5.53 7.98 -13.20
C GLY A 27 4.37 8.46 -12.33
N ALA A 28 3.95 7.68 -11.32
CA ALA A 28 3.03 8.16 -10.29
C ALA A 28 3.77 8.92 -9.19
N TRP A 29 3.06 9.82 -8.51
CA TRP A 29 3.53 10.48 -7.31
C TRP A 29 2.75 9.96 -6.10
N VAL A 30 3.39 9.86 -4.94
CA VAL A 30 2.74 9.41 -3.71
C VAL A 30 1.89 10.56 -3.17
N SER A 31 0.58 10.37 -3.12
CA SER A 31 -0.36 11.32 -2.52
C SER A 31 -0.43 11.16 -1.01
N GLU A 32 -0.47 9.92 -0.54
CA GLU A 32 -0.61 9.59 0.87
C GLU A 32 0.25 8.37 1.22
N LEU A 33 0.74 8.37 2.46
CA LEU A 33 1.47 7.26 3.04
C LEU A 33 0.99 7.08 4.47
N ASP A 34 0.41 5.92 4.74
CA ASP A 34 -0.06 5.54 6.06
C ASP A 34 0.62 4.25 6.54
N HIS A 35 0.58 4.03 7.84
CA HIS A 35 1.23 2.90 8.50
C HIS A 35 0.25 2.23 9.45
N ASP A 36 -0.34 1.13 8.98
CA ASP A 36 -1.25 0.32 9.77
C ASP A 36 -0.44 -0.62 10.68
N SER A 37 -0.09 -0.12 11.87
CA SER A 37 0.46 -0.92 12.96
C SER A 37 -0.66 -1.58 13.77
N ARG A 38 -1.20 -2.70 13.28
CA ARG A 38 -2.08 -3.52 14.13
C ARG A 38 -1.21 -4.41 14.99
N GLY A 39 -0.94 -4.04 16.24
CA GLY A 39 0.08 -4.68 17.11
C GLY A 39 0.11 -6.21 17.25
N GLN A 40 -0.86 -7.00 16.74
CA GLN A 40 -0.78 -8.47 16.61
C GLN A 40 -0.67 -8.98 15.16
N GLN A 41 -1.00 -8.17 14.15
CA GLN A 41 -0.82 -8.48 12.73
C GLN A 41 0.46 -7.83 12.19
N ALA A 42 0.90 -8.28 11.02
CA ALA A 42 2.06 -7.70 10.35
C ALA A 42 1.79 -6.22 10.04
N ASP A 43 2.71 -5.36 10.46
CA ASP A 43 2.71 -3.95 10.10
C ASP A 43 2.69 -3.79 8.57
N THR A 44 1.84 -2.91 8.07
CA THR A 44 1.66 -2.68 6.64
C THR A 44 1.79 -1.20 6.33
N TRP A 45 2.55 -0.87 5.29
CA TRP A 45 2.58 0.46 4.70
C TRP A 45 1.54 0.53 3.61
N GLU A 46 0.57 1.43 3.75
CA GLU A 46 -0.42 1.72 2.72
C GLU A 46 0.04 2.97 1.98
N LEU A 47 0.20 2.85 0.66
CA LEU A 47 0.64 3.95 -0.19
C LEU A 47 -0.40 4.22 -1.25
N GLU A 48 -0.87 5.47 -1.29
CA GLU A 48 -1.73 5.95 -2.35
C GLU A 48 -0.87 6.71 -3.38
N LEU A 49 -0.93 6.28 -4.65
CA LEU A 49 -0.18 6.85 -5.75
C LEU A 49 -1.12 7.39 -6.81
N VAL A 50 -0.88 8.62 -7.24
CA VAL A 50 -1.67 9.27 -8.28
C VAL A 50 -0.86 9.33 -9.57
N LYS A 51 -1.45 8.82 -10.65
CA LYS A 51 -0.88 8.86 -12.00
C LYS A 51 -1.86 9.50 -12.96
N GLY A 52 -1.67 10.80 -13.24
CA GLY A 52 -2.61 11.55 -14.06
C GLY A 52 -3.97 11.65 -13.38
N THR A 53 -4.96 10.92 -13.89
CA THR A 53 -6.33 10.84 -13.34
C THR A 53 -6.63 9.51 -12.64
N GLU A 54 -5.67 8.58 -12.62
CA GLU A 54 -5.81 7.27 -11.98
C GLU A 54 -5.22 7.32 -10.56
N ARG A 55 -5.91 6.69 -9.59
CA ARG A 55 -5.37 6.42 -8.26
C ARG A 55 -4.98 4.95 -8.17
N HIS A 56 -3.87 4.70 -7.49
CA HIS A 56 -3.33 3.38 -7.27
C HIS A 56 -3.06 3.21 -5.79
N GLU A 57 -3.62 2.16 -5.20
CA GLU A 57 -3.34 1.77 -3.82
C GLU A 57 -2.31 0.64 -3.85
N VAL A 58 -1.25 0.77 -3.05
CA VAL A 58 -0.19 -0.23 -2.93
C VAL A 58 0.10 -0.50 -1.46
N ASP A 59 -0.14 -1.73 -1.03
CA ASP A 59 0.18 -2.17 0.33
C ASP A 59 1.51 -2.91 0.32
N VAL A 60 2.39 -2.53 1.23
CA VAL A 60 3.72 -3.12 1.39
C VAL A 60 3.87 -3.65 2.81
N ASP A 61 4.16 -4.94 2.92
CA ASP A 61 4.49 -5.58 4.20
C ASP A 61 5.71 -4.89 4.83
N ALA A 62 5.54 -4.26 5.99
CA ALA A 62 6.59 -3.46 6.64
C ALA A 62 7.71 -4.31 7.26
N THR A 63 7.57 -5.63 7.29
CA THR A 63 8.58 -6.58 7.79
C THR A 63 9.47 -7.12 6.67
N SER A 64 8.89 -7.40 5.51
CA SER A 64 9.51 -8.09 4.37
C SER A 64 9.79 -7.17 3.18
N GLY A 65 9.04 -6.07 3.05
CA GLY A 65 9.09 -5.17 1.88
C GLY A 65 8.37 -5.75 0.67
N LYS A 66 7.52 -6.74 0.88
CA LYS A 66 6.77 -7.39 -0.18
C LYS A 66 5.47 -6.64 -0.40
N VAL A 67 5.16 -6.32 -1.65
CA VAL A 67 3.83 -5.84 -2.03
C VAL A 67 2.80 -6.95 -1.76
N THR A 68 1.86 -6.66 -0.88
CA THR A 68 0.74 -7.53 -0.49
C THR A 68 -0.52 -7.20 -1.26
N LYS A 69 -0.67 -5.93 -1.67
CA LYS A 69 -1.82 -5.44 -2.43
C LYS A 69 -1.38 -4.40 -3.46
N SER A 70 -2.01 -4.41 -4.62
CA SER A 70 -1.81 -3.38 -5.64
C SER A 70 -3.09 -3.28 -6.47
N GLU A 71 -3.89 -2.26 -6.24
CA GLU A 71 -5.14 -2.03 -6.95
C GLU A 71 -5.10 -0.68 -7.66
N LYS A 72 -5.82 -0.58 -8.79
CA LYS A 72 -6.05 0.71 -9.44
C LYS A 72 -7.51 1.07 -9.28
N GLU A 73 -7.76 2.24 -8.72
CA GLU A 73 -9.10 2.81 -8.67
C GLU A 73 -9.24 3.68 -9.92
N GLN A 74 -9.93 3.15 -10.92
CA GLN A 74 -10.40 3.98 -12.03
C GLN A 74 -11.65 4.68 -11.54
N ALA A 75 -11.73 5.99 -11.76
CA ALA A 75 -13.00 6.69 -11.72
C ALA A 75 -13.86 6.16 -12.87
N ASP A 76 -14.50 4.99 -12.67
CA ASP A 76 -15.55 4.48 -13.53
C ASP A 76 -16.71 5.48 -13.45
N LYS A 77 -16.69 6.42 -14.39
CA LYS A 77 -17.88 7.12 -14.84
C LYS A 77 -18.71 6.11 -15.63
N ASP A 78 -19.83 5.72 -15.03
CA ASP A 78 -21.11 5.34 -15.63
C ASP A 78 -21.09 4.31 -16.79
N ASP A 79 -21.72 3.16 -16.58
CA ASP A 79 -22.62 2.62 -17.62
C ASP A 79 -23.96 2.17 -17.00
N ASP A 80 -24.98 2.76 -17.58
CA ASP A 80 -26.39 2.79 -17.26
C ASP A 80 -27.03 1.41 -17.45
N GLY A 81 -27.55 0.82 -16.37
CA GLY A 81 -28.35 -0.39 -16.42
C GLY A 81 -29.84 -0.08 -16.26
N SER A 82 -30.39 0.81 -17.09
CA SER A 82 -31.83 0.94 -17.25
C SER A 82 -32.36 -0.27 -18.02
N ASP A 83 -33.04 -1.20 -17.34
CA ASP A 83 -33.97 -2.12 -17.99
C ASP A 83 -35.32 -2.03 -17.25
N ASP A 84 -36.30 -1.52 -18.00
CA ASP A 84 -37.71 -1.25 -17.65
C ASP A 84 -38.48 -2.52 -17.25
#